data_AF-A0A392MEL7-F1
#
_entry.id   AF-A0A392MEL7-F1
#
_cell.length_a   1.000
_cell.length_b   1.000
_cell.length_c   1.000
_cell.angle_alpha   90.00
_cell.angle_beta   90.00
_cell.angle_gamma   90.00
#
_symmetry.space_group_name_H-M   'P 1'
#
loop_
_entity.id
_entity.type
_entity.pdbx_description
1 polymer ?
#
loop_
_entity_poly.entity_id
_entity_poly.type
_entity_poly.pdbx_seq_one_letter_code
_entity_poly.pdbx_strand_id
1 'polypeptide(L)' 'MPEHRVPIDGALFFCHGYGSTCTFFFEGIARQIAASGFGVYAMDFPGFGLSEGLHGYIPSFDDLVDDAIEFYTKIK' A
#
# COMPACT_ATOMS: atom_id res chain seq x y z
N MET A 1 5.48 -5.08 12.35
CA MET A 1 5.95 -6.45 12.05
C MET A 1 5.25 -7.38 13.02
N PRO A 2 4.64 -8.50 12.56
CA PRO A 2 4.05 -9.49 13.45
C PRO A 2 5.05 -9.89 14.52
N GLU A 3 4.60 -10.19 15.74
CA GLU A 3 5.46 -10.84 16.72
C GLU A 3 6.05 -12.11 16.08
N HIS A 4 7.32 -12.39 16.38
CA HIS A 4 8.19 -13.38 15.70
C HIS A 4 7.69 -14.84 15.77
N ARG A 5 6.44 -15.07 16.16
CA ARG A 5 5.82 -16.37 16.41
C ARG A 5 4.41 -16.52 15.82
N VAL A 6 3.85 -15.49 15.17
CA VAL A 6 2.58 -15.61 14.46
C VAL A 6 2.89 -16.04 13.03
N PRO A 7 2.43 -17.23 12.58
CA PRO A 7 2.52 -17.61 11.17
C PRO A 7 1.87 -16.53 10.30
N ILE A 8 2.51 -16.16 9.19
CA ILE A 8 1.87 -15.25 8.24
C ILE A 8 0.86 -16.05 7.43
N ASP A 9 -0.42 -15.75 7.62
CA ASP A 9 -1.55 -16.44 6.99
C ASP A 9 -1.79 -15.98 5.54
N GLY A 10 -1.26 -14.81 5.17
CA GLY A 10 -1.34 -14.27 3.82
C GLY A 10 -0.75 -12.87 3.71
N ALA A 11 -0.77 -12.34 2.48
CA ALA A 11 -0.35 -10.97 2.17
C ALA A 11 -1.54 -10.13 1.74
N LEU A 12 -1.60 -8.88 2.22
CA LEU A 12 -2.55 -7.86 1.80
C LEU A 12 -1.80 -6.70 1.15
N PHE A 13 -2.22 -6.34 -0.06
CA PHE A 13 -1.69 -5.24 -0.84
C PHE A 13 -2.76 -4.16 -0.95
N PHE A 14 -2.49 -2.99 -0.38
CA PHE A 14 -3.48 -1.91 -0.28
C PHE A 14 -3.22 -0.80 -1.30
N CYS A 15 -4.20 -0.62 -2.20
CA CYS A 15 -4.30 0.49 -3.13
C CYS A 15 -5.23 1.57 -2.55
N HIS A 16 -4.74 2.80 -2.35
CA HIS A 16 -5.57 3.88 -1.81
C HIS A 16 -6.46 4.54 -2.88
N GLY A 17 -7.48 5.30 -2.46
CA GLY A 17 -8.33 6.08 -3.37
C GLY A 17 -7.74 7.45 -3.72
N TYR A 18 -8.34 8.14 -4.71
CA TYR A 18 -7.95 9.51 -5.08
C TYR A 18 -8.05 10.47 -3.87
N GLY A 19 -7.02 11.28 -3.66
CA GLY A 19 -6.95 12.26 -2.56
C GLY A 19 -6.65 11.63 -1.18
N SER A 20 -6.40 10.32 -1.13
CA SER A 20 -5.98 9.61 0.09
C SER A 20 -4.45 9.44 0.14
N THR A 21 -3.97 8.96 1.28
CA THR A 21 -2.60 8.50 1.49
C THR A 21 -2.62 7.21 2.31
N CYS A 22 -1.58 6.38 2.18
CA CYS A 22 -1.43 5.16 2.96
C CYS A 22 -1.11 5.46 4.43
N THR A 23 -0.21 6.40 4.69
CA THR A 23 0.26 6.68 6.06
C THR A 23 -0.80 7.38 6.92
N PHE A 24 -1.58 8.30 6.38
CA PHE A 24 -2.53 9.06 7.21
C PHE A 24 -3.83 8.28 7.48
N PHE A 25 -4.38 7.61 6.46
CA PHE A 25 -5.70 6.97 6.58
C PHE A 25 -5.63 5.48 6.88
N PHE A 26 -4.58 4.78 6.45
CA PHE A 26 -4.55 3.31 6.50
C PHE A 26 -3.69 2.75 7.64
N GLU A 27 -2.79 3.52 8.27
CA GLU A 27 -1.84 3.00 9.25
C GLU A 27 -2.52 2.23 10.41
N GLY A 28 -3.58 2.79 11.00
CA GLY A 28 -4.29 2.14 12.11
C GLY A 28 -4.90 0.79 11.72
N ILE A 29 -5.51 0.72 10.54
CA ILE A 29 -6.12 -0.49 9.98
C ILE A 29 -5.03 -1.51 9.63
N ALA A 30 -3.93 -1.06 9.00
CA ALA A 30 -2.78 -1.88 8.65
C ALA A 30 -2.19 -2.57 9.89
N ARG A 31 -2.07 -1.84 11.01
CA ARG A 31 -1.60 -2.40 12.28
C ARG A 31 -2.52 -3.49 12.82
N GLN A 32 -3.84 -3.29 12.75
CA GLN A 32 -4.82 -4.28 13.20
C GLN A 32 -4.80 -5.55 12.32
N ILE A 33 -4.69 -5.39 11.01
CA ILE A 33 -4.59 -6.51 10.06
C ILE A 33 -3.27 -7.27 10.26
N ALA A 34 -2.16 -6.55 10.44
CA ALA A 34 -0.86 -7.16 10.72
C ALA A 34 -0.85 -7.92 12.06
N ALA A 35 -1.53 -7.40 13.08
CA ALA A 35 -1.73 -8.10 14.35
C ALA A 35 -2.63 -9.36 14.21
N SER A 36 -3.41 -9.44 13.13
CA SER A 36 -4.27 -10.58 12.80
C SER A 36 -3.56 -11.66 11.96
N GLY A 37 -2.25 -11.54 11.73
CA GLY A 37 -1.44 -12.57 11.06
C GLY A 37 -1.12 -12.32 9.59
N PHE A 38 -1.39 -11.13 9.05
CA PHE A 38 -1.12 -10.83 7.63
C PHE A 38 0.14 -9.96 7.43
N GLY A 39 0.88 -10.23 6.36
CA GLY A 39 1.83 -9.25 5.82
C GLY A 39 1.06 -8.13 5.13
N VAL A 40 1.23 -6.88 5.57
CA VAL A 40 0.51 -5.73 5.00
C VAL A 40 1.47 -4.82 4.28
N TYR A 41 1.18 -4.55 3.01
CA TYR A 41 1.97 -3.70 2.13
C TYR A 41 1.09 -2.62 1.51
N ALA A 42 1.63 -1.42 1.41
CA ALA A 42 0.92 -0.26 0.87
C ALA A 42 1.94 0.65 0.18
N MET A 43 1.50 1.34 -0.86
CA MET A 43 2.30 2.36 -1.55
C MET A 43 1.41 3.57 -1.86
N ASP A 44 1.95 4.77 -1.67
CA ASP A 44 1.30 5.97 -2.19
C ASP A 44 1.52 6.03 -3.71
N PHE A 45 0.47 6.35 -4.46
CA PHE A 45 0.56 6.57 -5.90
C PHE A 45 1.32 7.87 -6.22
N PRO A 46 1.96 7.98 -7.40
CA PRO A 46 2.58 9.22 -7.84
C PRO A 46 1.64 10.42 -7.72
N GLY A 47 2.12 11.52 -7.14
CA GLY A 47 1.34 12.73 -6.84
C GLY A 47 0.51 12.68 -5.55
N PHE A 48 0.60 11.61 -4.76
CA PHE A 48 -0.11 11.45 -3.49
C PHE A 48 0.85 11.07 -2.35
N GLY A 49 0.41 11.36 -1.12
CA GLY A 49 1.12 11.00 0.10
C GLY A 49 2.58 11.42 0.09
N LEU A 50 3.48 10.46 0.24
CA LEU A 50 4.92 10.67 0.26
C LEU A 50 5.61 10.39 -1.09
N SER A 51 4.86 9.99 -2.12
CA SER A 51 5.39 9.71 -3.45
C SER A 51 5.57 10.99 -4.27
N GLU A 52 6.56 10.98 -5.17
CA GLU A 52 6.82 12.11 -6.07
C GLU A 52 5.69 12.30 -7.09
N GLY A 53 5.61 13.50 -7.69
CA GLY A 53 4.64 13.85 -8.73
C GLY A 53 3.89 15.15 -8.44
N LEU A 54 3.17 15.67 -9.43
CA LEU A 54 2.32 16.83 -9.25
C LEU A 54 1.11 16.43 -8.39
N HIS A 55 0.85 17.18 -7.32
CA HIS A 55 -0.15 16.80 -6.33
C HIS A 55 -1.55 16.60 -6.94
N GLY A 56 -2.10 15.40 -6.80
CA GLY A 56 -3.42 15.04 -7.34
C GLY A 56 -3.47 14.79 -8.86
N TYR A 57 -2.34 14.81 -9.56
CA TYR A 57 -2.32 14.60 -11.01
C TYR A 57 -2.00 13.14 -11.36
N ILE A 58 -2.92 12.49 -12.08
CA ILE A 58 -2.76 11.14 -12.63
C ILE A 58 -2.78 11.25 -14.15
N PRO A 59 -1.63 11.10 -14.83
CA PRO A 59 -1.56 11.26 -16.29
C PRO A 59 -2.25 10.11 -17.04
N SER A 60 -2.27 8.91 -16.47
CA SER A 60 -2.82 7.68 -17.02
C SER A 60 -3.23 6.76 -15.88
N PHE A 61 -4.42 6.16 -15.97
CA PHE A 61 -4.85 5.18 -14.97
C PHE A 61 -4.17 3.83 -15.19
N ASP A 62 -3.86 3.49 -16.44
CA ASP A 62 -3.14 2.25 -16.77
C ASP A 62 -1.73 2.28 -16.19
N ASP A 63 -1.02 3.41 -16.29
CA ASP A 63 0.33 3.58 -15.71
C ASP A 63 0.30 3.40 -14.18
N LEU A 64 -0.74 3.92 -13.51
CA LEU A 64 -0.93 3.75 -12.07
C LEU A 64 -1.14 2.28 -11.69
N VAL A 65 -1.89 1.53 -12.51
CA VAL A 65 -2.11 0.09 -12.31
C VAL A 65 -0.81 -0.68 -12.53
N ASP A 66 -0.07 -0.35 -13.58
CA ASP A 66 1.22 -0.97 -13.90
C ASP A 66 2.26 -0.73 -12.79
N ASP A 67 2.34 0.49 -12.25
CA ASP A 67 3.19 0.83 -11.10
C ASP A 67 2.88 -0.05 -9.87
N ALA A 68 1.58 -0.23 -9.57
CA ALA A 68 1.15 -1.06 -8.44
C ALA A 68 1.50 -2.54 -8.66
N ILE A 69 1.29 -3.06 -9.88
CA ILE A 69 1.67 -4.44 -10.24
C ILE A 69 3.18 -4.62 -10.13
N GLU A 70 3.97 -3.71 -10.70
CA GLU A 70 5.43 -3.78 -10.65
C GLU A 70 5.94 -3.78 -9.21
N PHE A 71 5.40 -2.90 -8.36
CA PHE A 71 5.81 -2.81 -6.97
C PHE A 71 5.43 -4.08 -6.18
N TYR A 72 4.17 -4.54 -6.27
CA TYR A 72 3.71 -5.67 -5.46
C TYR A 72 4.24 -7.02 -5.92
N THR A 73 4.48 -7.22 -7.22
CA THR A 73 5.09 -8.47 -7.72
C THR A 73 6.53 -8.69 -7.25
N LYS A 74 7.22 -7.63 -6.82
CA LYS A 74 8.57 -7.72 -6.23
C LYS A 74 8.56 -8.19 -4.78
N ILE A 75 7.41 -8.21 -4.13
CA ILE A 75 7.25 -8.61 -2.73
C ILE A 75 6.97 -10.13 -2.69
N LYS A 76 7.86 -10.88 -2.01
CA LYS A 76 7.83 -12.34 -1.90
C LYS A 76 7.10 -12.83 -0.66
#